data_AF-A5KMI3-F1
#
_entry.id   AF-A5KMI3-F1
#
_cell.length_a   1.000
_cell.length_b   1.000
_cell.length_c   1.000
_cell.angle_alpha   90.00
_cell.angle_beta   90.00
_cell.angle_gamma   90.00
#
_symmetry.space_group_name_H-M   'P 1'
#
loop_
_entity.id
_entity.type
_entity.pdbx_description
1 polymer ?
#
loop_
_entity_poly.entity_id
_entity_poly.type
_entity_poly.pdbx_seq_one_letter_code
_entity_poly.pdbx_strand_id
1 'polypeptide(L)'
;MIYAGALEPIDQNDVGQHGYVKGELKDGKAAIQWIPFAGREYIHSSVEVERSDTEGSIRKRVKQLINEYGNENIYKITLAGKRDPDIAFEVNHLAEEGCVLEILDETIPAYDFEKLYAENKETLLGRYIEKFAGCEEGSVEYCALCEGVEALLTGNRG
;
A
#
# COMPACT_ATOMS: atom_id res chain seq x y z
N MET A 1 -2.03 37.52 0.02
CA MET A 1 -0.89 36.89 0.71
C MET A 1 -0.63 35.55 0.03
N ILE A 2 0.63 35.17 -0.15
CA ILE A 2 1.03 33.87 -0.70
C ILE A 2 1.89 33.19 0.37
N TYR A 3 1.63 31.92 0.60
CA TYR A 3 2.40 31.08 1.52
C TYR A 3 3.06 29.98 0.71
N ALA A 4 4.39 29.95 0.72
CA ALA A 4 5.15 28.97 -0.04
C ALA A 4 5.32 27.63 0.70
N GLY A 5 5.01 27.59 2.00
CA GLY A 5 5.24 26.42 2.84
C GLY A 5 6.72 26.27 3.23
N ALA A 6 7.09 25.06 3.63
CA ALA A 6 8.46 24.68 3.95
C ALA A 6 9.26 24.35 2.68
N LEU A 7 10.58 24.56 2.74
CA LEU A 7 11.51 24.27 1.63
C LEU A 7 11.80 22.78 1.46
N GLU A 8 11.60 22.01 2.53
CA GLU A 8 11.77 20.56 2.62
C GLU A 8 10.58 20.01 3.42
N PRO A 9 10.20 18.74 3.21
CA PRO A 9 9.12 18.13 3.98
C PRO A 9 9.47 18.08 5.47
N ILE A 10 8.52 18.44 6.33
CA ILE A 10 8.76 18.54 7.78
C ILE A 10 8.34 17.29 8.57
N ASP A 11 7.48 16.44 7.98
CA ASP A 11 7.09 15.15 8.54
C ASP A 11 6.67 14.15 7.45
N GLN A 12 6.46 12.90 7.85
CA GLN A 12 6.15 11.78 6.93
C GLN A 12 4.86 11.92 6.13
N ASN A 13 3.95 12.82 6.50
CA ASN A 13 2.71 13.11 5.79
C ASN A 13 2.77 14.43 4.99
N ASP A 14 3.88 15.15 5.09
CA ASP A 14 4.17 16.35 4.29
C ASP A 14 4.65 15.90 2.91
N VAL A 15 3.68 15.59 2.05
CA VAL A 15 3.89 15.03 0.70
C VAL A 15 3.69 16.09 -0.38
N GLY A 16 4.32 15.89 -1.54
CA GLY A 16 4.21 16.76 -2.70
C GLY A 16 5.33 17.81 -2.79
N GLN A 17 5.19 18.75 -3.72
CA GLN A 17 6.27 19.68 -4.05
C GLN A 17 6.51 20.73 -2.98
N HIS A 18 7.77 20.81 -2.55
CA HIS A 18 8.28 21.84 -1.66
C HIS A 18 9.20 22.81 -2.40
N GLY A 19 9.12 24.09 -2.02
CA GLY A 19 9.74 25.14 -2.78
C GLY A 19 9.52 26.53 -2.20
N TYR A 20 9.84 27.53 -3.02
CA TYR A 20 9.60 28.92 -2.67
C TYR A 20 8.96 29.68 -3.82
N VAL A 21 8.37 30.82 -3.48
CA VAL A 21 7.76 31.71 -4.45
C VAL A 21 8.72 32.87 -4.70
N LYS A 22 9.15 33.01 -5.96
CA LYS A 22 9.94 34.15 -6.40
C LYS A 22 9.00 35.25 -6.90
N GLY A 23 9.07 36.43 -6.29
CA GLY A 23 8.35 37.62 -6.72
C GLY A 23 9.30 38.65 -7.32
N GLU A 24 8.92 39.24 -8.45
CA GLU A 24 9.62 40.37 -9.06
C GLU A 24 8.65 41.55 -9.24
N LEU A 25 9.07 42.74 -8.80
CA LEU A 25 8.31 43.98 -8.97
C LEU A 25 9.06 44.88 -9.96
N LYS A 26 8.42 45.20 -11.08
CA LYS A 26 8.98 46.09 -12.11
C LYS A 26 7.90 46.99 -12.69
N ASP A 27 8.16 48.30 -12.73
CA ASP A 27 7.24 49.32 -13.26
C ASP A 27 5.83 49.25 -12.65
N GLY A 28 5.74 48.96 -11.33
CA GLY A 28 4.48 48.82 -10.61
C GLY A 28 3.70 47.53 -10.91
N LYS A 29 4.26 46.61 -11.71
CA LYS A 29 3.69 45.28 -11.99
C LYS A 29 4.43 44.21 -11.19
N ALA A 30 3.68 43.30 -10.59
CA ALA A 30 4.23 42.14 -9.89
C ALA A 30 4.14 40.89 -10.78
N ALA A 31 5.24 40.17 -10.89
CA ALA A 31 5.31 38.83 -11.48
C ALA A 31 5.70 37.84 -10.38
N ILE A 32 5.07 36.67 -10.38
CA ILE A 32 5.25 35.67 -9.35
C ILE A 32 5.46 34.31 -10.02
N GLN A 33 6.43 33.54 -9.52
CA GLN A 33 6.77 32.22 -10.04
C GLN A 33 6.99 31.24 -8.88
N TRP A 34 6.45 30.02 -9.00
CA TRP A 34 6.77 28.90 -8.13
C TRP A 34 8.11 28.27 -8.53
N ILE A 35 9.00 28.07 -7.57
CA ILE A 35 10.30 27.43 -7.77
C ILE A 35 10.38 26.21 -6.85
N PRO A 36 10.35 24.97 -7.39
CA PRO A 36 10.61 23.78 -6.58
C PRO A 36 12.05 23.79 -6.07
N PHE A 37 12.26 23.35 -4.83
CA PHE A 37 13.57 23.45 -4.17
C PHE A 37 13.95 22.23 -3.32
N ALA A 38 12.98 21.42 -2.89
CA ALA A 38 13.30 20.26 -2.04
C ALA A 38 14.28 19.29 -2.71
N GLY A 39 15.19 18.76 -1.91
CA GLY A 39 16.13 17.71 -2.33
C GLY A 39 15.53 16.30 -2.24
N ARG A 40 14.38 16.13 -1.58
CA ARG A 40 13.62 14.88 -1.47
C ARG A 40 12.17 15.13 -1.08
N GLU A 41 11.32 14.15 -1.33
CA GLU A 41 9.92 14.13 -0.92
C GLU A 41 9.59 12.85 -0.14
N TYR A 42 8.57 12.90 0.72
CA TYR A 42 7.86 11.70 1.14
C TYR A 42 6.86 11.30 0.06
N ILE A 43 6.93 10.04 -0.38
CA ILE A 43 6.08 9.51 -1.44
C ILE A 43 5.25 8.37 -0.87
N HIS A 44 3.94 8.58 -0.83
CA HIS A 44 2.98 7.53 -0.50
C HIS A 44 2.45 6.96 -1.79
N SER A 45 2.64 5.65 -2.00
CA SER A 45 2.25 4.99 -3.23
C SER A 45 1.74 3.57 -2.98
N SER A 46 1.06 3.01 -3.96
CA SER A 46 0.48 1.67 -3.89
C SER A 46 1.08 0.75 -4.96
N VAL A 47 1.33 -0.50 -4.60
CA VAL A 47 1.64 -1.57 -5.54
C VAL A 47 0.46 -2.53 -5.57
N GLU A 48 -0.16 -2.65 -6.74
CA GLU A 48 -1.24 -3.60 -6.97
C GLU A 48 -0.70 -5.04 -6.94
N VAL A 49 -1.43 -5.93 -6.28
CA VAL A 49 -1.12 -7.34 -6.11
C VAL A 49 -2.22 -8.20 -6.73
N GLU A 50 -1.80 -9.13 -7.58
CA GLU A 50 -2.63 -10.15 -8.19
C GLU A 50 -2.30 -11.53 -7.64
N ARG A 51 -3.25 -12.46 -7.74
CA ARG A 51 -3.09 -13.82 -7.19
C ARG A 51 -1.88 -14.56 -7.74
N SER A 52 -1.48 -14.29 -8.99
CA SER A 52 -0.30 -14.91 -9.62
C SER A 52 1.02 -14.31 -9.17
N ASP A 53 0.99 -13.24 -8.37
CA ASP A 53 2.20 -12.57 -7.93
C ASP A 53 2.97 -13.38 -6.91
N THR A 54 4.28 -13.33 -7.07
CA THR A 54 5.26 -13.86 -6.11
C THR A 54 5.93 -12.71 -5.37
N GLU A 55 6.55 -13.00 -4.23
CA GLU A 55 7.37 -12.00 -3.52
C GLU A 55 8.42 -11.37 -4.44
N GLY A 56 9.07 -12.16 -5.30
CA GLY A 56 10.06 -11.66 -6.26
C GLY A 56 9.46 -10.68 -7.29
N SER A 57 8.23 -10.92 -7.76
CA SER A 57 7.55 -9.99 -8.68
C SER A 57 7.13 -8.68 -8.00
N ILE A 58 6.71 -8.75 -6.73
CA ILE A 58 6.37 -7.58 -5.93
C ILE A 58 7.62 -6.76 -5.64
N ARG A 59 8.70 -7.40 -5.20
CA ARG A 59 10.02 -6.77 -4.99
C ARG A 59 10.48 -6.02 -6.23
N LYS A 60 10.33 -6.62 -7.41
CA LYS A 60 10.70 -5.98 -8.67
C LYS A 60 9.86 -4.72 -8.94
N ARG A 61 8.54 -4.75 -8.68
CA ARG A 61 7.67 -3.58 -8.82
C ARG A 61 7.97 -2.49 -7.81
N VAL A 62 8.23 -2.83 -6.55
CA VAL A 62 8.69 -1.88 -5.52
C VAL A 62 9.97 -1.18 -5.98
N LYS A 63 10.96 -1.95 -6.44
CA LYS A 63 12.20 -1.39 -6.98
C LYS A 63 11.96 -0.49 -8.21
N GLN A 64 11.07 -0.91 -9.11
CA GLN A 64 10.74 -0.12 -10.30
C GLN A 64 10.08 1.22 -9.93
N LEU A 65 9.14 1.20 -8.98
CA LEU A 65 8.48 2.38 -8.43
C LEU A 65 9.51 3.35 -7.85
N ILE A 66 10.42 2.87 -7.00
CA ILE A 66 11.47 3.72 -6.41
C ILE A 66 12.37 4.35 -7.50
N ASN A 67 12.71 3.59 -8.55
CA ASN A 67 13.51 4.12 -9.65
C ASN A 67 12.76 5.15 -10.51
N GLU A 68 11.45 5.00 -10.65
CA GLU A 68 10.59 5.93 -11.39
C GLU A 68 10.41 7.25 -10.65
N TYR A 69 10.20 7.18 -9.34
CA TYR A 69 9.92 8.35 -8.50
C TYR A 69 11.18 9.01 -7.93
N GLY A 70 12.34 8.36 -7.94
CA GLY A 70 13.61 8.92 -7.49
C GLY A 70 14.18 8.21 -6.26
N ASN A 71 15.43 7.78 -6.32
CA ASN A 71 16.06 7.01 -5.25
C ASN A 71 16.41 7.86 -4.00
N GLU A 72 16.37 9.18 -4.13
CA GLU A 72 16.58 10.17 -3.07
C GLU A 72 15.36 10.36 -2.15
N ASN A 73 14.17 9.96 -2.61
CA ASN A 73 12.90 10.14 -1.92
C ASN A 73 12.67 9.07 -0.85
N ILE A 74 11.73 9.34 0.06
CA ILE A 74 11.40 8.47 1.18
C ILE A 74 10.01 7.87 0.95
N TYR A 75 9.88 6.55 1.03
CA TYR A 75 8.68 5.86 0.56
C TYR A 75 7.85 5.26 1.68
N LYS A 76 6.53 5.43 1.58
CA LYS A 76 5.53 4.57 2.21
C LYS A 76 4.77 3.83 1.13
N ILE A 77 4.82 2.51 1.15
CA ILE A 77 4.24 1.68 0.09
C ILE A 77 3.12 0.84 0.67
N THR A 78 1.95 0.88 0.05
CA THR A 78 0.84 0.00 0.39
C THR A 78 0.73 -1.11 -0.67
N LEU A 79 0.79 -2.36 -0.26
CA LEU A 79 0.44 -3.49 -1.12
C LEU A 79 -1.07 -3.68 -1.05
N ALA A 80 -1.76 -3.61 -2.19
CA ALA A 80 -3.21 -3.70 -2.23
C ALA A 80 -3.66 -4.63 -3.35
N GLY A 81 -4.75 -5.38 -3.14
CA GLY A 81 -5.29 -6.31 -4.12
C GLY A 81 -5.43 -7.72 -3.56
N LYS A 82 -5.33 -8.72 -4.42
CA LYS A 82 -5.60 -10.11 -4.08
C LYS A 82 -4.31 -10.92 -4.11
N ARG A 83 -3.92 -11.52 -2.99
CA ARG A 83 -2.76 -12.42 -2.94
C ARG A 83 -3.16 -13.89 -2.98
N ASP A 84 -2.24 -14.76 -3.38
CA ASP A 84 -2.41 -16.18 -3.12
C ASP A 84 -2.47 -16.43 -1.60
N PRO A 85 -3.48 -17.16 -1.09
CA PRO A 85 -3.58 -17.43 0.35
C PRO A 85 -2.39 -18.18 0.97
N ASP A 86 -1.62 -18.91 0.16
CA ASP A 86 -0.44 -19.64 0.64
C ASP A 86 0.83 -18.78 0.66
N ILE A 87 0.78 -17.54 0.18
CA ILE A 87 1.90 -16.60 0.16
C ILE A 87 1.69 -15.56 1.25
N ALA A 88 2.68 -15.35 2.11
CA ALA A 88 2.77 -14.16 2.97
C ALA A 88 3.95 -13.32 2.49
N PHE A 89 3.78 -12.00 2.38
CA PHE A 89 4.87 -11.12 1.96
C PHE A 89 5.74 -10.73 3.17
N GLU A 90 7.05 -10.97 3.08
CA GLU A 90 8.00 -10.46 4.06
C GLU A 90 8.25 -8.97 3.81
N VAL A 91 7.44 -8.09 4.39
CA VAL A 91 7.50 -6.63 4.18
C VAL A 91 8.88 -6.03 4.49
N ASN A 92 9.61 -6.59 5.46
CA ASN A 92 10.96 -6.16 5.81
C ASN A 92 11.95 -6.38 4.67
N HIS A 93 11.84 -7.53 3.99
CA HIS A 93 12.66 -7.87 2.83
C HIS A 93 12.38 -6.96 1.64
N LEU A 94 11.11 -6.55 1.44
CA LEU A 94 10.71 -5.63 0.39
C LEU A 94 11.21 -4.20 0.63
N ALA A 95 11.28 -3.78 1.90
CA ALA A 95 11.75 -2.46 2.30
C ALA A 95 13.25 -2.23 2.03
N GLU A 96 14.03 -3.29 1.78
CA GLU A 96 15.47 -3.20 1.48
C GLU A 96 15.78 -2.61 0.09
N GLU A 97 14.77 -2.42 -0.79
CA GLU A 97 14.99 -1.97 -2.18
C GLU A 97 15.31 -0.46 -2.32
N GLY A 98 15.26 0.33 -1.25
CA GLY A 98 15.57 1.75 -1.28
C GLY A 98 15.35 2.45 0.05
N CYS A 99 15.08 3.76 0.03
CA CYS A 99 14.73 4.52 1.24
C CYS A 99 13.25 4.33 1.57
N VAL A 100 12.87 3.10 1.90
CA VAL A 100 11.50 2.74 2.28
C VAL A 100 11.35 2.89 3.79
N LEU A 101 10.45 3.78 4.20
CA LEU A 101 10.09 3.99 5.59
C LEU A 101 9.16 2.88 6.10
N GLU A 102 8.19 2.48 5.27
CA GLU A 102 7.13 1.56 5.66
C GLU A 102 6.57 0.84 4.44
N ILE A 103 6.33 -0.46 4.58
CA ILE A 103 5.48 -1.22 3.66
C ILE A 103 4.32 -1.79 4.48
N LEU A 104 3.11 -1.43 4.07
CA LEU A 104 1.88 -1.95 4.63
C LEU A 104 1.30 -2.99 3.68
N ASP A 105 1.05 -4.20 4.18
CA ASP A 105 0.34 -5.23 3.43
C ASP A 105 -1.16 -5.14 3.74
N GLU A 106 -1.92 -4.57 2.80
CA GLU A 106 -3.39 -4.53 2.84
C GLU A 106 -4.00 -5.48 1.80
N THR A 107 -3.25 -6.52 1.38
CA THR A 107 -3.76 -7.50 0.43
C THR A 107 -4.76 -8.46 1.09
N ILE A 108 -5.75 -8.87 0.31
CA ILE A 108 -6.76 -9.83 0.75
C ILE A 108 -6.43 -11.21 0.15
N PRO A 109 -6.39 -12.29 0.95
CA PRO A 109 -6.21 -13.65 0.44
C PRO A 109 -7.34 -14.05 -0.51
N ALA A 110 -6.99 -14.51 -1.71
CA ALA A 110 -7.93 -14.96 -2.74
C ALA A 110 -8.38 -16.41 -2.51
N TYR A 111 -9.10 -16.66 -1.41
CA TYR A 111 -9.64 -17.99 -1.09
C TYR A 111 -10.69 -18.44 -2.11
N ASP A 112 -10.67 -19.75 -2.41
CA ASP A 112 -11.81 -20.43 -3.04
C ASP A 112 -12.76 -20.90 -1.92
N PHE A 113 -13.67 -20.02 -1.50
CA PHE A 113 -14.57 -20.30 -0.39
C PHE A 113 -15.56 -21.44 -0.69
N GLU A 114 -15.95 -21.64 -1.95
CA GLU A 114 -16.83 -22.75 -2.33
C GLU A 114 -16.13 -24.08 -2.09
N LYS A 115 -14.90 -24.22 -2.59
CA LYS A 115 -14.08 -25.41 -2.36
C LYS A 115 -13.78 -25.59 -0.89
N LEU A 116 -13.37 -24.52 -0.20
CA LEU A 116 -13.00 -24.56 1.21
C LEU A 116 -14.19 -24.99 2.09
N TYR A 117 -15.39 -24.48 1.81
CA TYR A 117 -16.62 -24.91 2.48
C TYR A 117 -16.95 -26.37 2.18
N ALA A 118 -16.91 -26.80 0.92
CA ALA A 118 -17.22 -28.18 0.54
C ALA A 118 -16.32 -29.20 1.26
N GLU A 119 -15.03 -28.89 1.40
CA GLU A 119 -14.05 -29.72 2.11
C GLU A 119 -14.21 -29.69 3.64
N ASN A 120 -14.84 -28.64 4.20
CA ASN A 120 -14.89 -28.37 5.64
C ASN A 120 -16.30 -28.27 6.21
N LYS A 121 -17.33 -28.73 5.50
CA LYS A 121 -18.75 -28.49 5.82
C LYS A 121 -19.14 -28.80 7.26
N GLU A 122 -18.59 -29.88 7.82
CA GLU A 122 -18.90 -30.35 9.18
C GLU A 122 -17.98 -29.77 10.27
N THR A 123 -17.01 -28.94 9.91
CA THR A 123 -16.05 -28.33 10.85
C THR A 123 -16.47 -26.92 11.25
N LEU A 124 -15.77 -26.35 12.25
CA LEU A 124 -15.94 -24.95 12.63
C LEU A 124 -15.69 -24.00 11.44
N LEU A 125 -14.71 -24.32 10.58
CA LEU A 125 -14.38 -23.52 9.42
C LEU A 125 -15.53 -23.49 8.41
N GLY A 126 -16.12 -24.64 8.09
CA GLY A 126 -17.28 -24.68 7.18
C GLY A 126 -18.48 -23.93 7.74
N ARG A 127 -18.78 -24.08 9.04
CA ARG A 127 -19.86 -23.32 9.70
C ARG A 127 -19.57 -21.82 9.74
N TYR A 128 -18.31 -21.42 9.88
CA TYR A 128 -17.91 -20.02 9.83
C TYR A 128 -18.16 -19.45 8.44
N ILE A 129 -17.67 -20.09 7.38
CA ILE A 129 -17.88 -19.66 5.99
C ILE A 129 -19.38 -19.58 5.67
N GLU A 130 -20.18 -20.55 6.10
CA GLU A 130 -21.64 -20.56 5.89
C GLU A 130 -22.35 -19.33 6.48
N LYS A 131 -21.85 -18.77 7.60
CA LYS A 131 -22.44 -17.57 8.21
C LYS A 131 -22.26 -16.31 7.38
N PHE A 132 -21.27 -16.29 6.49
CA PHE A 132 -20.99 -15.18 5.58
C PHE A 132 -21.45 -15.46 4.15
N ALA A 133 -22.24 -16.52 3.93
CA ALA A 133 -22.77 -16.83 2.61
C ALA A 133 -23.56 -15.66 2.03
N GLY A 134 -23.16 -15.20 0.83
CA GLY A 134 -23.80 -14.08 0.14
C GLY A 134 -23.30 -12.70 0.54
N CYS A 135 -22.21 -12.58 1.33
CA CYS A 135 -21.55 -11.29 1.53
C CYS A 135 -20.99 -10.73 0.21
N GLU A 136 -20.99 -9.41 0.06
CA GLU A 136 -20.45 -8.73 -1.11
C GLU A 136 -18.94 -8.58 -0.99
N GLU A 137 -18.21 -8.83 -2.08
CA GLU A 137 -16.76 -8.63 -2.11
C GLU A 137 -16.41 -7.16 -1.79
N GLY A 138 -15.44 -6.94 -0.90
CA GLY A 138 -15.05 -5.61 -0.41
C GLY A 138 -15.93 -5.06 0.72
N SER A 139 -16.97 -5.78 1.15
CA SER A 139 -17.74 -5.43 2.36
C SER A 139 -16.96 -5.72 3.65
N VAL A 140 -17.39 -5.12 4.76
CA VAL A 140 -16.83 -5.41 6.10
C VAL A 140 -17.03 -6.88 6.46
N GLU A 141 -18.16 -7.46 6.05
CA GLU A 141 -18.50 -8.87 6.21
C GLU A 141 -17.52 -9.76 5.43
N TYR A 142 -17.15 -9.38 4.20
CA TYR A 142 -16.17 -10.13 3.41
C TYR A 142 -14.77 -10.05 4.03
N CYS A 143 -14.34 -8.88 4.53
CA CYS A 143 -13.10 -8.76 5.29
C CYS A 143 -13.11 -9.68 6.53
N ALA A 144 -14.21 -9.68 7.29
CA ALA A 144 -14.37 -10.56 8.45
C ALA A 144 -14.33 -12.06 8.07
N LEU A 145 -14.88 -12.42 6.90
CA LEU A 145 -14.77 -13.77 6.36
C LEU A 145 -13.30 -14.13 6.07
N CYS A 146 -12.57 -13.30 5.32
CA CYS A 146 -11.16 -13.54 4.98
C CYS A 146 -10.28 -13.68 6.22
N GLU A 147 -10.33 -12.69 7.13
CA GLU A 147 -9.54 -12.67 8.37
C GLU A 147 -9.85 -13.86 9.28
N GLY A 148 -11.14 -14.19 9.43
CA GLY A 148 -11.54 -15.33 10.25
C GLY A 148 -11.11 -16.67 9.67
N VAL A 149 -11.17 -16.82 8.34
CA VAL A 149 -10.67 -18.02 7.65
C VAL A 149 -9.16 -18.13 7.80
N GLU A 150 -8.42 -17.04 7.61
CA GLU A 150 -6.96 -17.02 7.79
C GLU A 150 -6.56 -17.40 9.22
N ALA A 151 -7.22 -16.82 10.23
CA ALA A 151 -6.98 -17.14 11.64
C ALA A 151 -7.29 -18.61 11.98
N LEU A 152 -8.37 -19.17 11.44
CA LEU A 152 -8.75 -20.58 11.67
C LEU A 152 -7.79 -21.56 10.97
N LEU A 153 -7.28 -21.21 9.78
CA LEU A 153 -6.33 -22.03 9.05
C LEU A 153 -4.93 -22.00 9.67
N THR A 154 -4.48 -20.84 10.16
CA THR A 154 -3.18 -20.68 10.83
C THR A 154 -3.19 -21.27 12.24
N GLY A 155 -4.28 -21.10 13.00
CA GLY A 155 -4.42 -21.67 14.34
C GLY A 155 -4.43 -23.20 14.41
N ASN A 156 -4.79 -23.88 13.30
CA ASN A 156 -4.77 -25.34 13.18
C ASN A 156 -3.39 -25.92 12.83
N ARG A 157 -2.39 -25.08 12.54
CA ARG A 157 -1.01 -25.49 12.20
C ARG A 157 -0.06 -25.45 13.42
N GLY A 158 -0.58 -25.21 14.63
CA GLY A 158 0.16 -25.16 15.89
C GLY A 158 0.06 -26.43 16.74
#